data_AF-A0A1L7BD75-F1
#
_entry.id   AF-A0A1L7BD75-F1
#
_cell.length_a   1.000
_cell.length_b   1.000
_cell.length_c   1.000
_cell.angle_alpha   90.00
_cell.angle_beta   90.00
_cell.angle_gamma   90.00
#
_symmetry.space_group_name_H-M   'P 1'
#
loop_
_entity.id
_entity.type
_entity.pdbx_description
1 polymer ?
#
loop_
_entity_poly.entity_id
_entity_poly.type
_entity_poly.pdbx_seq_one_letter_code
_entity_poly.pdbx_strand_id
1 'polypeptide(L)'
;MLKYITYLFGTILATFGFILFSLYISLFLFSPIIENIFAIDMNISSALLIISVSFTITGIFLGFYSISKDNWEYANIWIFVSIILSITSFIFQLYKLASLGPTWIGIEFFGTTGNKIEAMYIDMLLFIVNLCVLVITSTIGYNIKRGKK
;
A
#
# COMPACT_ATOMS: atom_id res chain seq x y z
N MET A 1 -18.31 10.25 15.04
CA MET A 1 -16.84 10.16 15.22
C MET A 1 -16.19 9.20 14.22
N LEU A 2 -16.66 7.94 14.11
CA LEU A 2 -16.12 6.94 13.19
C LEU A 2 -16.04 7.43 11.73
N LYS A 3 -17.06 8.14 11.25
CA LYS A 3 -17.08 8.79 9.91
C LYS A 3 -15.82 9.62 9.64
N TYR A 4 -15.54 10.59 10.51
CA TYR A 4 -14.39 11.48 10.35
C TYR A 4 -13.06 10.75 10.44
N ILE A 5 -12.95 9.75 11.32
CA ILE A 5 -11.76 8.91 11.45
C ILE A 5 -11.52 8.10 10.18
N THR A 6 -12.56 7.45 9.64
CA THR A 6 -12.45 6.68 8.39
C THR A 6 -12.09 7.57 7.20
N TYR A 7 -12.65 8.78 7.14
CA TYR A 7 -12.29 9.76 6.12
C TYR A 7 -10.82 10.17 6.22
N LEU A 8 -10.38 10.60 7.41
CA LEU A 8 -9.00 11.01 7.66
C LEU A 8 -8.01 9.89 7.35
N PHE A 9 -8.30 8.67 7.81
CA PHE A 9 -7.49 7.50 7.52
C PHE A 9 -7.41 7.23 6.01
N GLY A 10 -8.55 7.30 5.31
CA GLY A 10 -8.60 7.15 3.85
C GLY A 10 -7.77 8.20 3.12
N THR A 11 -7.84 9.47 3.54
CA THR A 11 -7.03 10.55 2.97
C THR A 11 -5.53 10.32 3.19
N ILE A 12 -5.11 10.01 4.43
CA ILE A 12 -3.71 9.73 4.75
C ILE A 12 -3.19 8.54 3.93
N LEU A 13 -3.99 7.47 3.84
CA LEU A 13 -3.63 6.29 3.06
C LEU A 13 -3.51 6.59 1.56
N ALA A 14 -4.43 7.39 1.01
CA ALA A 14 -4.37 7.80 -0.39
C ALA A 14 -3.11 8.64 -0.67
N THR A 15 -2.81 9.61 0.19
CA THR A 15 -1.59 10.43 0.08
C THR A 15 -0.34 9.56 0.17
N PHE A 16 -0.29 8.62 1.11
CA PHE A 16 0.84 7.69 1.24
C PHE A 16 0.98 6.80 0.00
N GLY A 17 -0.13 6.30 -0.54
CA GLY A 17 -0.16 5.56 -1.81
C GLY A 17 0.39 6.38 -2.98
N PHE A 18 -0.01 7.64 -3.11
CA PHE A 18 0.52 8.55 -4.15
C PHE A 18 2.02 8.82 -3.99
N ILE A 19 2.51 8.97 -2.76
CA ILE A 19 3.95 9.12 -2.50
C ILE A 19 4.71 7.87 -2.97
N LEU A 20 4.26 6.67 -2.59
CA LEU A 20 4.90 5.42 -3.04
C LEU A 20 4.82 5.24 -4.56
N PHE A 21 3.69 5.61 -5.16
CA PHE A 21 3.49 5.55 -6.61
C PHE A 21 4.45 6.49 -7.33
N SER A 22 4.60 7.72 -6.84
CA SER A 22 5.57 8.68 -7.37
C SER A 22 7.00 8.18 -7.23
N LEU A 23 7.38 7.62 -6.08
CA LEU A 23 8.71 7.05 -5.86
C LEU A 23 8.99 5.90 -6.84
N TYR A 24 8.02 5.00 -7.05
CA TYR A 24 8.13 3.92 -8.01
C TYR A 24 8.38 4.44 -9.42
N ILE A 25 7.57 5.41 -9.89
CA ILE A 25 7.71 5.99 -11.23
C ILE A 25 9.05 6.70 -11.37
N SER A 26 9.47 7.47 -10.37
CA SER A 26 10.78 8.13 -10.39
C SER A 26 11.90 7.11 -10.52
N LEU A 27 11.92 6.07 -9.68
CA LEU A 27 12.95 5.04 -9.73
C LEU A 27 12.94 4.28 -11.06
N PHE A 28 11.76 3.99 -11.60
CA PHE A 28 11.62 3.32 -12.91
C PHE A 28 12.14 4.19 -14.06
N LEU A 29 11.83 5.49 -14.07
CA LEU A 29 12.30 6.41 -15.12
C LEU A 29 13.79 6.70 -15.03
N PHE A 30 14.33 6.79 -13.82
CA PHE A 30 15.75 7.06 -13.59
C PHE A 30 16.63 5.81 -13.55
N SER A 31 16.05 4.60 -13.60
CA SER A 31 16.81 3.34 -13.54
C SER A 31 17.97 3.28 -14.55
N PRO A 32 17.80 3.63 -15.84
CA PRO A 32 18.88 3.50 -16.81
C PRO A 32 20.07 4.41 -16.50
N ILE A 33 19.80 5.56 -15.88
CA ILE A 33 20.83 6.51 -15.47
C ILE A 33 21.57 5.98 -14.24
N ILE A 34 20.83 5.42 -13.27
CA ILE A 34 21.40 4.84 -12.03
C ILE A 34 22.26 3.62 -12.36
N GLU A 35 21.75 2.71 -13.20
CA GLU A 35 22.47 1.51 -13.62
C GLU A 35 23.80 1.86 -14.30
N ASN A 36 23.81 2.87 -15.17
CA ASN A 36 25.01 3.31 -15.88
C ASN A 36 26.03 4.03 -14.98
N ILE A 37 25.57 4.83 -14.01
CA ILE A 37 26.46 5.55 -13.08
C ILE A 37 27.05 4.63 -12.02
N PHE A 38 26.24 3.72 -11.47
CA PHE A 38 26.63 2.89 -10.33
C PHE A 38 27.03 1.46 -10.71
N ALA A 39 26.91 1.07 -11.98
CA ALA A 39 27.17 -0.29 -12.47
C ALA A 39 26.41 -1.37 -11.66
N ILE A 40 25.13 -1.11 -11.39
CA ILE A 40 24.20 -1.99 -10.68
C ILE A 40 23.13 -2.46 -11.67
N ASP A 41 22.70 -3.71 -11.59
CA ASP A 41 21.53 -4.20 -12.31
C ASP A 41 20.28 -3.98 -11.45
N MET A 42 19.42 -3.03 -11.81
CA MET A 42 18.13 -2.84 -11.12
C MET A 42 17.09 -3.78 -11.73
N ASN A 43 16.32 -4.46 -10.88
CA ASN A 43 15.21 -5.31 -11.30
C ASN A 43 13.93 -4.87 -10.61
N ILE A 44 13.39 -3.75 -11.09
CA ILE A 44 12.22 -3.10 -10.51
C ILE A 44 10.97 -3.95 -10.78
N SER A 45 10.44 -4.61 -9.75
CA SER A 45 9.24 -5.43 -9.91
C SER A 45 7.95 -4.61 -9.78
N SER A 46 6.87 -5.12 -10.36
CA SER A 46 5.54 -4.51 -10.24
C SER A 46 4.93 -4.60 -8.84
N ALA A 47 5.58 -5.23 -7.86
CA ALA A 47 4.98 -5.41 -6.53
C ALA A 47 4.78 -4.09 -5.79
N LEU A 48 5.78 -3.20 -5.78
CA LEU A 48 5.64 -1.88 -5.15
C LEU A 48 4.60 -1.02 -5.87
N LEU A 49 4.49 -1.14 -7.20
CA LEU A 49 3.43 -0.52 -8.00
C LEU A 49 2.05 -1.02 -7.57
N ILE A 50 1.86 -2.33 -7.44
CA ILE A 50 0.58 -2.91 -7.03
C ILE A 50 0.20 -2.48 -5.61
N ILE A 51 1.16 -2.47 -4.68
CA ILE A 51 0.95 -2.02 -3.29
C ILE A 51 0.55 -0.54 -3.27
N SER A 52 1.27 0.32 -3.99
CA SER A 52 1.01 1.77 -4.02
C SER A 52 -0.34 2.13 -4.66
N VAL A 53 -0.69 1.49 -5.78
CA VAL A 53 -2.00 1.64 -6.42
C VAL A 53 -3.11 1.13 -5.49
N SER A 54 -2.91 -0.02 -4.86
CA SER A 54 -3.89 -0.59 -3.92
C SER A 54 -4.11 0.35 -2.73
N PHE A 55 -3.06 0.94 -2.15
CA PHE A 55 -3.19 1.93 -1.09
C PHE A 55 -3.95 3.17 -1.55
N THR A 56 -3.57 3.72 -2.70
CA THR A 56 -4.24 4.90 -3.27
C THR A 56 -5.74 4.67 -3.43
N ILE A 57 -6.13 3.59 -4.10
CA ILE A 57 -7.53 3.29 -4.38
C ILE A 57 -8.29 2.91 -3.10
N THR A 58 -7.67 2.16 -2.18
CA THR A 58 -8.26 1.85 -0.87
C THR A 58 -8.54 3.14 -0.09
N GLY A 59 -7.60 4.08 -0.05
CA GLY A 59 -7.78 5.36 0.63
C GLY A 59 -8.92 6.19 0.04
N ILE A 60 -8.99 6.28 -1.30
CA ILE A 60 -10.07 6.98 -2.01
C ILE A 60 -11.44 6.35 -1.69
N PHE A 61 -11.55 5.02 -1.75
CA PHE A 61 -12.82 4.34 -1.47
C PHE A 61 -13.23 4.39 0.00
N LEU A 62 -12.29 4.39 0.95
CA LEU A 62 -12.61 4.67 2.36
C LEU A 62 -13.13 6.11 2.54
N GLY A 63 -12.58 7.07 1.81
CA GLY A 63 -13.09 8.45 1.74
C GLY A 63 -14.52 8.52 1.20
N PHE A 64 -14.78 7.89 0.03
CA PHE A 64 -16.11 7.83 -0.56
C PHE A 64 -17.11 7.09 0.31
N TYR A 65 -16.71 5.99 0.95
CA TYR A 65 -17.53 5.29 1.94
C TYR A 65 -17.95 6.24 3.06
N SER A 66 -16.99 6.94 3.66
CA SER A 66 -17.28 7.86 4.77
C SER A 66 -18.28 8.96 4.39
N ILE A 67 -18.17 9.51 3.17
CA ILE A 67 -19.09 10.55 2.69
C ILE A 67 -20.48 9.97 2.39
N SER A 68 -20.55 8.80 1.74
CA SER A 68 -21.78 8.25 1.18
C SER A 68 -22.60 7.37 2.12
N LYS A 69 -22.01 6.85 3.21
CA LYS A 69 -22.66 5.86 4.10
C LYS A 69 -24.01 6.27 4.70
N ASP A 70 -24.27 7.57 4.82
CA ASP A 70 -25.50 8.09 5.44
C ASP A 70 -26.58 8.40 4.38
N ASN A 71 -26.20 8.53 3.11
CA ASN A 71 -27.06 9.04 2.03
C ASN A 71 -27.28 8.03 0.90
N TRP A 72 -26.48 6.96 0.83
CA TRP A 72 -26.52 5.98 -0.25
C TRP A 72 -26.58 4.55 0.28
N GLU A 73 -27.63 3.82 -0.10
CA GLU A 73 -27.88 2.44 0.33
C GLU A 73 -26.75 1.47 -0.06
N TYR A 74 -26.13 1.71 -1.21
CA TYR A 74 -25.06 0.86 -1.74
C TYR A 74 -23.65 1.31 -1.32
N ALA A 75 -23.51 2.25 -0.38
CA ALA A 75 -22.21 2.76 0.08
C ALA A 75 -21.26 1.65 0.56
N ASN A 76 -21.78 0.52 1.04
CA ASN A 76 -20.99 -0.63 1.47
C ASN A 76 -20.11 -1.23 0.35
N ILE A 77 -20.42 -0.99 -0.92
CA ILE A 77 -19.58 -1.44 -2.05
C ILE A 77 -18.16 -0.87 -1.95
N TRP A 78 -18.03 0.39 -1.52
CA TRP A 78 -16.73 1.05 -1.37
C TRP A 78 -15.85 0.35 -0.34
N ILE A 79 -16.43 -0.09 0.78
CA ILE A 79 -15.72 -0.87 1.81
C ILE A 79 -15.33 -2.24 1.28
N PHE A 80 -16.24 -2.92 0.57
CA PHE A 80 -15.95 -4.25 0.04
C PHE A 80 -14.76 -4.22 -0.93
N VAL A 81 -14.74 -3.24 -1.84
CA VAL A 81 -13.61 -3.04 -2.76
C VAL A 81 -12.34 -2.67 -2.00
N SER A 82 -12.44 -1.81 -0.97
CA SER A 82 -11.30 -1.47 -0.10
C SER A 82 -10.70 -2.69 0.60
N ILE A 83 -11.54 -3.62 1.08
CA ILE A 83 -11.07 -4.87 1.70
C ILE A 83 -10.32 -5.73 0.69
N ILE A 84 -10.88 -5.94 -0.51
CA ILE A 84 -10.23 -6.72 -1.56
C ILE A 84 -8.85 -6.14 -1.89
N LEU A 85 -8.77 -4.83 -2.11
CA LEU A 85 -7.51 -4.15 -2.43
C LEU A 85 -6.49 -4.24 -1.28
N SER A 86 -6.93 -4.11 -0.03
CA SER A 86 -6.04 -4.28 1.13
C SER A 86 -5.50 -5.71 1.24
N ILE A 87 -6.32 -6.73 0.95
CA ILE A 87 -5.88 -8.13 0.90
C ILE A 87 -4.90 -8.34 -0.24
N THR A 88 -5.19 -7.83 -1.45
CA THR A 88 -4.29 -7.92 -2.60
C THR A 88 -2.93 -7.31 -2.28
N SER A 89 -2.90 -6.09 -1.75
CA SER A 89 -1.66 -5.42 -1.34
C SER A 89 -0.86 -6.26 -0.34
N PHE A 90 -1.53 -6.80 0.67
CA PHE A 90 -0.88 -7.61 1.71
C PHE A 90 -0.34 -8.94 1.17
N ILE A 91 -1.07 -9.61 0.27
CA ILE A 91 -0.61 -10.85 -0.38
C ILE A 91 0.65 -10.59 -1.20
N PHE A 92 0.70 -9.48 -1.96
CA PHE A 92 1.90 -9.13 -2.73
C PHE A 92 3.11 -8.85 -1.82
N GLN A 93 2.88 -8.17 -0.68
CA GLN A 93 3.93 -7.97 0.31
C GLN A 93 4.43 -9.31 0.88
N LEU A 94 3.53 -10.22 1.25
CA LEU A 94 3.90 -11.55 1.75
C LEU A 94 4.65 -12.38 0.71
N TYR A 95 4.19 -12.36 -0.54
CA TYR A 95 4.84 -13.05 -1.64
C TYR A 95 6.29 -12.58 -1.83
N LYS A 96 6.51 -11.26 -1.78
CA LYS A 96 7.86 -10.68 -1.88
C LYS A 96 8.74 -11.01 -0.69
N LEU A 97 8.20 -10.91 0.53
CA LEU A 97 8.92 -11.33 1.73
C LEU A 97 9.31 -12.81 1.71
N ALA A 98 8.44 -13.69 1.19
CA ALA A 98 8.72 -15.12 1.09
C ALA A 98 9.75 -15.46 0.00
N SER A 99 9.78 -14.69 -1.10
CA SER A 99 10.65 -14.97 -2.24
C SER A 99 12.05 -14.33 -2.14
N LEU A 100 12.12 -13.10 -1.66
CA LEU A 100 13.35 -12.28 -1.64
C LEU A 100 13.78 -11.90 -0.21
N GLY A 101 13.04 -12.34 0.80
CA GLY A 101 13.32 -12.05 2.20
C GLY A 101 12.92 -10.61 2.60
N PRO A 102 13.34 -10.17 3.80
CA PRO A 102 12.97 -8.88 4.35
C PRO A 102 13.79 -7.72 3.78
N THR A 103 14.50 -7.91 2.66
CA THR A 103 15.29 -6.86 2.00
C THR A 103 14.91 -6.71 0.52
N TRP A 104 13.72 -7.17 0.14
CA TRP A 104 13.30 -7.31 -1.26
C TRP A 104 13.23 -5.96 -1.97
N ILE A 105 12.79 -4.88 -1.32
CA ILE A 105 12.81 -3.54 -1.91
C ILE A 105 14.27 -3.15 -2.20
N GLY A 106 15.16 -3.35 -1.24
CA GLY A 106 16.59 -3.05 -1.42
C GLY A 106 17.22 -3.83 -2.57
N ILE A 107 16.90 -5.12 -2.68
CA ILE A 107 17.40 -6.00 -3.75
C ILE A 107 16.86 -5.56 -5.12
N GLU A 108 15.61 -5.16 -5.22
CA GLU A 108 15.00 -4.76 -6.49
C GLU A 108 15.52 -3.40 -6.99
N PHE A 109 15.74 -2.44 -6.08
CA PHE A 109 16.18 -1.10 -6.47
C PHE A 109 17.70 -0.91 -6.46
N PHE A 110 18.44 -1.67 -5.67
CA PHE A 110 19.88 -1.45 -5.50
C PHE A 110 20.71 -2.73 -5.70
N GLY A 111 20.10 -3.81 -6.16
CA GLY A 111 20.78 -5.09 -6.34
C GLY A 111 21.39 -5.63 -5.04
N THR A 112 22.48 -6.36 -5.14
CA THR A 112 23.18 -6.95 -3.98
C THR A 112 24.14 -5.98 -3.28
N THR A 113 24.35 -4.79 -3.84
CA THR A 113 25.27 -3.76 -3.36
C THR A 113 24.63 -2.77 -2.39
N GLY A 114 23.30 -2.75 -2.29
CA GLY A 114 22.56 -1.88 -1.36
C GLY A 114 22.77 -2.22 0.12
N ASN A 115 22.56 -1.23 0.99
CA ASN A 115 22.62 -1.43 2.45
C ASN A 115 21.45 -2.32 2.91
N LYS A 116 21.77 -3.58 3.22
CA LYS A 116 20.80 -4.61 3.63
C LYS A 116 20.03 -4.24 4.91
N ILE A 117 20.67 -3.54 5.84
CA ILE A 117 20.04 -3.17 7.12
C ILE A 117 18.97 -2.11 6.90
N GLU A 118 19.26 -1.08 6.12
CA GLU A 118 18.31 -0.02 5.79
C GLU A 118 17.14 -0.55 4.96
N ALA A 119 17.43 -1.38 3.95
CA ALA A 119 16.41 -2.06 3.17
C ALA A 119 15.46 -2.88 4.06
N MET A 120 16.01 -3.54 5.09
CA MET A 120 15.22 -4.29 6.06
C MET A 120 14.26 -3.42 6.88
N TYR A 121 14.73 -2.25 7.32
CA TYR A 121 13.87 -1.32 8.06
C TYR A 121 12.76 -0.73 7.19
N ILE A 122 13.05 -0.41 5.92
CA ILE A 122 12.04 0.08 4.97
C ILE A 122 10.98 -1.00 4.72
N ASP A 123 11.40 -2.25 4.49
CA ASP A 123 10.49 -3.38 4.28
C ASP A 123 9.63 -3.68 5.50
N MET A 124 10.21 -3.62 6.70
CA MET A 124 9.49 -3.79 7.96
C MET A 124 8.44 -2.71 8.15
N LEU A 125 8.78 -1.44 7.88
CA LEU A 125 7.83 -0.33 7.94
C LEU A 125 6.69 -0.53 6.92
N LEU A 126 7.01 -0.89 5.68
CA LEU A 126 5.99 -1.14 4.66
C LEU A 126 5.08 -2.31 5.07
N PHE A 127 5.64 -3.39 5.62
CA PHE A 127 4.86 -4.53 6.11
C PHE A 127 3.91 -4.12 7.23
N ILE A 128 4.39 -3.37 8.23
CA ILE A 128 3.55 -2.91 9.35
C ILE A 128 2.43 -2.01 8.83
N VAL A 129 2.73 -1.06 7.93
CA VAL A 129 1.72 -0.19 7.33
C VAL A 129 0.69 -1.01 6.58
N ASN A 130 1.10 -1.99 5.76
CA ASN A 130 0.20 -2.84 4.99
C ASN A 130 -0.71 -3.70 5.91
N LEU A 131 -0.12 -4.27 6.96
CA LEU A 131 -0.88 -5.00 7.98
C LEU A 131 -1.89 -4.10 8.71
N CYS A 132 -1.49 -2.89 9.10
CA CYS A 132 -2.38 -1.91 9.71
C CYS A 132 -3.54 -1.55 8.76
N VAL A 133 -3.26 -1.34 7.48
CA VAL A 133 -4.30 -1.04 6.47
C VAL A 133 -5.29 -2.20 6.36
N LEU A 134 -4.82 -3.44 6.30
CA LEU A 134 -5.67 -4.62 6.25
C LEU A 134 -6.55 -4.75 7.51
N VAL A 135 -5.95 -4.63 8.70
CA VAL A 135 -6.65 -4.78 9.99
C VAL A 135 -7.68 -3.67 10.16
N ILE A 136 -7.31 -2.40 9.93
CA ILE A 136 -8.21 -1.25 10.08
C ILE A 136 -9.37 -1.35 9.09
N THR A 137 -9.08 -1.63 7.82
CA THR A 137 -10.12 -1.73 6.76
C THR A 137 -11.09 -2.88 7.05
N SER A 138 -10.58 -4.02 7.48
CA SER A 138 -11.39 -5.18 7.89
C SER A 138 -12.22 -4.89 9.14
N THR A 139 -11.67 -4.16 10.11
CA THR A 139 -12.38 -3.76 11.34
C THR A 139 -13.53 -2.81 11.03
N ILE A 140 -13.33 -1.84 10.12
CA ILE A 140 -14.40 -0.96 9.65
C ILE A 140 -15.49 -1.80 8.96
N GLY A 141 -15.11 -2.70 8.06
CA GLY A 141 -16.05 -3.62 7.39
C GLY A 141 -16.85 -4.50 8.35
N TYR A 142 -16.20 -5.02 9.39
CA TYR A 142 -16.86 -5.84 10.40
C TYR A 142 -17.89 -5.05 11.23
N ASN A 143 -17.56 -3.80 11.61
CA ASN A 143 -18.47 -2.95 12.39
C ASN A 143 -19.75 -2.61 11.61
N ILE A 144 -19.65 -2.46 10.28
CA ILE A 144 -20.81 -2.25 9.40
C ILE A 144 -21.76 -3.44 9.45
N LYS A 145 -21.24 -4.66 9.34
CA LYS A 145 -22.05 -5.89 9.37
C LYS A 145 -22.80 -6.06 10.70
N ARG A 146 -22.29 -5.49 11.80
CA ARG A 146 -22.92 -5.51 13.13
C ARG A 146 -23.93 -4.38 13.38
N GLY A 147 -24.14 -3.47 12.43
CA GLY A 147 -25.09 -2.36 12.59
C GLY A 147 -24.69 -1.35 13.68
N LYS A 148 -23.43 -1.35 14.13
CA LYS A 148 -22.91 -0.35 15.07
C LYS A 148 -22.57 0.91 14.27
N LYS A 149 -23.48 1.89 14.27
CA LYS A 149 -23.31 3.20 13.64
C LYS A 149 -22.24 4.05 14.33
#